data_AF-K6U3C4-F1
#
_entry.id   AF-K6U3C4-F1
#
_cell.length_a   1.000
_cell.length_b   1.000
_cell.length_c   1.000
_cell.angle_alpha   90.00
_cell.angle_beta   90.00
_cell.angle_gamma   90.00
#
_symmetry.space_group_name_H-M   'P 1'
#
loop_
_entity.id
_entity.type
_entity.pdbx_description
1 polymer ?
#
loop_
_entity_poly.entity_id
_entity_poly.type
_entity_poly.pdbx_seq_one_letter_code
_entity_poly.pdbx_strand_id
1 'polypeptide(L)' 'MDAIERIEKDLELFAKNIKEIEAIKVHGEEGKIVEMARNYRDDTKYYLKQKDYLTSFGCITYAHGLLDAVRLLHHLIKDE' A
#
# COMPACT_ATOMS: atom_id res chain seq x y z
N MET A 1 7.72 -11.05 15.26
CA MET A 1 7.85 -9.83 14.47
C MET A 1 7.42 -8.69 15.36
N ASP A 2 8.31 -7.75 15.64
CA ASP A 2 7.90 -6.52 16.32
C ASP A 2 7.12 -5.62 15.35
N ALA A 3 6.51 -4.55 15.87
CA ALA A 3 5.70 -3.64 15.06
C ALA A 3 6.50 -2.94 13.95
N ILE A 4 7.79 -2.64 14.19
CA ILE A 4 8.66 -1.94 13.24
C ILE A 4 8.99 -2.87 12.08
N GLU A 5 9.48 -4.08 12.39
CA GLU A 5 9.79 -5.12 11.41
C GLU A 5 8.56 -5.46 10.56
N ARG A 6 7.37 -5.43 11.16
CA ARG A 6 6.11 -5.62 10.42
C ARG A 6 5.83 -4.49 9.43
N ILE A 7 5.92 -3.24 9.88
CA ILE A 7 5.67 -2.07 9.03
C ILE A 7 6.69 -2.00 7.88
N GLU A 8 7.96 -2.30 8.15
CA GLU A 8 9.02 -2.32 7.12
C GLU A 8 8.75 -3.40 6.06
N LYS A 9 8.38 -4.61 6.49
CA LYS A 9 7.96 -5.68 5.56
C LYS A 9 6.73 -5.29 4.74
N ASP A 10 5.73 -4.65 5.36
CA ASP A 10 4.54 -4.20 4.64
C ASP A 10 4.87 -3.07 3.64
N LEU A 11 5.83 -2.19 3.93
CA LEU A 11 6.34 -1.18 2.99
C LEU A 11 7.04 -1.80 1.79
N GLU A 12 7.87 -2.84 2.01
CA GLU A 12 8.51 -3.59 0.94
C GLU A 12 7.49 -4.31 0.06
N LEU A 13 6.49 -4.94 0.69
CA LEU A 13 5.40 -5.61 -0.01
C LEU A 13 4.59 -4.61 -0.85
N PHE A 14 4.27 -3.43 -0.30
CA PHE A 14 3.57 -2.38 -1.03
C PHE A 14 4.37 -1.94 -2.27
N ALA A 15 5.68 -1.72 -2.10
CA ALA A 15 6.57 -1.33 -3.18
C ALA A 15 6.69 -2.39 -4.28
N LYS A 16 6.51 -3.67 -3.94
CA LYS A 16 6.42 -4.76 -4.92
C LYS A 16 5.08 -4.74 -5.65
N ASN A 17 3.98 -4.73 -4.91
CA ASN A 17 2.63 -4.86 -5.45
C ASN A 17 2.24 -3.66 -6.35
N ILE A 18 2.68 -2.45 -6.01
CA ILE A 18 2.34 -1.27 -6.81
C ILE A 18 2.98 -1.28 -8.21
N LYS A 19 4.11 -1.99 -8.39
CA LYS A 19 4.73 -2.17 -9.71
C LYS A 19 3.85 -2.96 -10.66
N GLU A 20 3.04 -3.89 -10.14
CA GLU A 20 2.07 -4.64 -10.95
C GLU A 20 1.01 -3.69 -11.52
N ILE A 21 0.61 -2.67 -10.74
CA ILE A 21 -0.34 -1.64 -11.19
C ILE A 21 0.32 -0.63 -12.13
N GLU A 22 1.57 -0.24 -11.88
CA GLU A 22 2.33 0.65 -12.79
C GLU A 22 2.54 0.04 -14.18
N ALA A 23 2.50 -1.29 -14.30
CA ALA A 23 2.60 -2.01 -15.56
C ALA A 23 1.29 -2.03 -16.38
N ILE A 24 0.16 -1.57 -15.81
CA ILE A 24 -1.14 -1.51 -16.46
C ILE A 24 -1.65 -0.07 -16.58
N LYS A 25 -2.64 0.14 -17.45
CA LYS A 25 -3.31 1.44 -17.58
C LYS A 25 -4.45 1.53 -16.57
N VAL A 26 -4.25 2.33 -15.53
CA VAL A 26 -5.31 2.75 -14.58
C VAL A 26 -5.72 4.20 -14.87
N HIS A 27 -7.03 4.47 -14.90
CA HIS A 27 -7.59 5.77 -15.25
C HIS A 27 -8.79 6.11 -14.36
N GLY A 28 -9.20 7.38 -14.35
CA GLY A 28 -10.39 7.83 -13.61
C GLY A 28 -10.26 7.58 -12.10
N GLU A 29 -11.27 6.97 -11.51
CA GLU A 29 -11.33 6.70 -10.06
C GLU A 29 -10.26 5.71 -9.60
N GLU A 30 -9.90 4.71 -10.40
CA GLU A 30 -8.81 3.77 -10.07
C GLU A 30 -7.47 4.51 -9.92
N GLY A 31 -7.20 5.46 -10.81
CA GLY A 31 -5.99 6.29 -10.72
C GLY A 31 -5.94 7.12 -9.44
N LYS A 32 -7.08 7.67 -9.01
CA LYS A 32 -7.18 8.41 -7.73
C LYS A 32 -6.98 7.49 -6.52
N ILE A 33 -7.51 6.27 -6.57
CA ILE A 33 -7.33 5.25 -5.52
C ILE A 33 -5.85 4.87 -5.40
N VAL A 34 -5.18 4.64 -6.52
CA VAL A 34 -3.73 4.32 -6.55
C VAL A 34 -2.90 5.47 -5.99
N GLU A 35 -3.23 6.71 -6.35
CA GLU A 35 -2.54 7.89 -5.81
C GLU A 35 -2.75 8.03 -4.29
N MET A 36 -3.98 7.77 -3.82
CA MET A 36 -4.27 7.76 -2.39
C MET A 36 -3.47 6.67 -1.66
N ALA A 37 -3.35 5.48 -2.24
CA ALA A 37 -2.51 4.41 -1.70
C ALA A 37 -1.03 4.85 -1.57
N ARG A 38 -0.49 5.61 -2.55
CA ARG A 38 0.86 6.19 -2.46
C ARG A 38 0.98 7.19 -1.32
N ASN A 39 0.00 8.08 -1.16
CA ASN A 39 -0.01 9.06 -0.08
C ASN A 39 0.02 8.37 1.29
N TYR A 40 -0.81 7.35 1.51
CA TYR A 40 -0.80 6.59 2.76
C TYR A 40 0.50 5.79 2.97
N ARG A 41 1.16 5.32 1.90
CA ARG A 41 2.51 4.75 2.01
C ARG A 41 3.54 5.80 2.46
N ASP A 42 3.42 7.04 2.03
CA ASP A 42 4.30 8.12 2.46
C ASP A 42 3.99 8.58 3.90
N ASP A 43 2.72 8.61 4.28
CA ASP A 43 2.29 8.83 5.68
C ASP A 43 2.83 7.73 6.60
N THR A 44 2.82 6.47 6.15
CA THR A 44 3.43 5.35 6.87
C THR A 44 4.89 5.66 7.23
N LYS A 45 5.68 6.12 6.23
CA LYS A 45 7.09 6.49 6.42
C LYS A 45 7.25 7.70 7.33
N TYR A 46 6.33 8.65 7.26
CA TYR A 46 6.31 9.82 8.14
C TYR A 46 6.10 9.38 9.60
N TYR A 47 5.01 8.67 9.90
CA TYR A 47 4.67 8.26 11.27
C TYR A 47 5.67 7.26 11.86
N LEU A 48 6.27 6.40 11.02
CA LEU A 48 7.36 5.51 11.45
C LEU A 48 8.56 6.30 11.98
N LYS A 49 8.97 7.37 11.28
CA LYS A 49 10.06 8.26 11.73
C LYS A 49 9.72 8.99 13.03
N GLN A 50 8.45 9.32 13.24
CA GLN A 50 7.97 9.93 14.48
C GLN A 50 7.78 8.94 15.64
N LYS A 51 8.06 7.65 15.42
CA LYS A 51 7.84 6.56 16.38
C LYS A 51 6.37 6.37 16.77
N ASP A 52 5.44 6.88 15.95
CA ASP A 52 4.01 6.61 16.07
C ASP A 52 3.67 5.34 15.27
N TYR A 53 3.96 4.19 15.88
CA TYR A 53 3.85 2.91 15.21
C TYR A 53 2.40 2.48 14.94
N LEU A 54 1.45 2.90 15.80
CA LEU A 54 0.04 2.54 15.60
C LEU A 54 -0.53 3.28 14.39
N THR A 55 -0.27 4.59 14.29
CA THR A 55 -0.70 5.37 13.12
C THR A 55 0.02 4.90 11.85
N SER A 56 1.34 4.65 11.93
CA SER A 56 2.11 4.11 10.80
C SER A 56 1.55 2.77 10.30
N PHE A 57 1.21 1.85 11.21
CA PHE A 57 0.58 0.58 10.86
C PHE A 57 -0.81 0.75 10.25
N GLY A 58 -1.62 1.69 10.77
CA GLY A 58 -2.91 2.06 10.18
C GLY A 58 -2.76 2.58 8.75
N CYS A 59 -1.77 3.44 8.50
CA CYS A 59 -1.51 3.97 7.17
C CYS A 59 -1.15 2.87 6.16
N ILE A 60 -0.24 1.95 6.52
CA ILE A 60 0.22 0.93 5.56
C ILE A 60 -0.85 -0.12 5.26
N THR A 61 -1.65 -0.49 6.26
CA THR A 61 -2.78 -1.41 6.06
C THR A 61 -3.86 -0.80 5.18
N TYR A 62 -4.16 0.49 5.36
CA TYR A 62 -5.08 1.22 4.49
C TYR A 62 -4.55 1.34 3.05
N ALA A 63 -3.25 1.64 2.90
CA ALA A 63 -2.60 1.67 1.59
C ALA A 63 -2.71 0.33 0.85
N HIS A 64 -2.46 -0.79 1.55
CA HIS A 64 -2.64 -2.14 0.99
C HIS A 64 -4.09 -2.42 0.61
N GLY A 65 -5.06 -2.08 1.45
CA GLY A 65 -6.48 -2.30 1.15
C GLY A 65 -6.94 -1.56 -0.11
N LEU A 66 -6.51 -0.30 -0.28
CA LEU A 66 -6.76 0.48 -1.50
C LEU A 66 -6.10 -0.16 -2.73
N LEU A 67 -4.85 -0.56 -2.60
CA LEU A 67 -4.07 -1.14 -3.69
C LEU A 67 -4.64 -2.51 -4.11
N ASP A 68 -4.98 -3.36 -3.16
CA ASP A 68 -5.52 -4.69 -3.40
C ASP A 68 -6.91 -4.64 -4.03
N ALA A 69 -7.74 -3.65 -3.68
CA ALA A 69 -9.02 -3.43 -4.36
C ALA A 69 -8.82 -3.20 -5.88
N VAL A 70 -7.84 -2.39 -6.26
CA VAL A 70 -7.49 -2.19 -7.68
C VAL A 70 -6.88 -3.45 -8.28
N ARG A 71 -6.00 -4.15 -7.56
CA ARG A 71 -5.40 -5.41 -8.04
C ARG A 71 -6.46 -6.50 -8.31
N LEU A 72 -7.51 -6.58 -7.50
CA LEU A 72 -8.63 -7.51 -7.70
C LEU A 72 -9.44 -7.18 -8.95
N LEU A 73 -9.73 -5.89 -9.20
CA LEU A 73 -10.45 -5.46 -10.40
C LEU A 73 -9.70 -5.81 -11.71
N HIS A 74 -8.37 -5.89 -11.63
CA HIS A 74 -7.50 -6.24 -12.76
C HIS A 74 -7.01 -7.70 -12.71
N HIS A 75 -7.58 -8.55 -11.85
CA HIS A 75 -7.22 -9.97 -11.70
C HIS A 75 -5.72 -10.23 -11.48
N LEU A 76 -5.04 -9.32 -10.77
CA LEU A 76 -3.61 -9.42 -10.45
C LEU A 76 -3.33 -10.28 -9.21
N ILE A 77 -4.35 -10.50 -8.37
CA ILE A 77 -4.29 -11.46 -7.26
C ILE A 77 -4.80 -12.79 -7.80
N LYS A 78 -3.96 -13.82 -7.75
CA LYS A 78 -4.38 -15.18 -8.08
C LYS A 78 -4.92 -15.84 -6.82
N ASP A 79 -6.07 -16.48 -6.94
CA ASP A 79 -6.50 -17.46 -5.95
C ASP A 79 -5.48 -18.62 -5.96
N GLU A 80 -4.95 -18.96 -4.77
CA GLU A 80 -4.08 -20.12 -4.57
C GLU A 80 -4.83 -21.44 -4.78
#